data_AF-A0A9E4YDM6-F1
#
_entry.id   AF-A0A9E4YDM6-F1
#
_cell.length_a   1.000
_cell.length_b   1.000
_cell.length_c   1.000
_cell.angle_alpha   90.00
_cell.angle_beta   90.00
_cell.angle_gamma   90.00
#
_symmetry.space_group_name_H-M   'P 1'
#
loop_
_entity.id
_entity.type
_entity.pdbx_description
1 polymer ?
#
loop_
_entity_poly.entity_id
_entity_poly.type
_entity_poly.pdbx_seq_one_letter_code
_entity_poly.pdbx_strand_id
1 'polypeptide(L)' 'MFLMFSLGRPDVLPVGDLGVQRGMEVTYGLKELPKPDDMREIAEPWRPYRSVGTWYMWRSLGVDVPEQGRGYKKDSAKG' A
#
# COMPACT_ATOMS: atom_id res chain seq x y z
N MET A 1 -10.28 -3.19 0.68
CA MET A 1 -10.08 -4.32 -0.24
C MET A 1 -11.20 -4.50 -1.26
N PHE A 2 -12.43 -4.87 -0.89
CA PHE A 2 -13.52 -5.08 -1.86
C PHE A 2 -13.73 -3.91 -2.83
N LEU A 3 -13.78 -2.67 -2.31
CA LEU A 3 -13.98 -1.48 -3.13
C LEU A 3 -12.89 -1.29 -4.19
N MET A 4 -11.64 -1.62 -3.88
CA MET A 4 -10.51 -1.44 -4.80
C MET A 4 -10.42 -2.58 -5.83
N PHE A 5 -10.51 -3.83 -5.39
CA PHE A 5 -10.17 -4.98 -6.24
C PHE A 5 -11.37 -5.66 -6.89
N SER A 6 -12.56 -5.57 -6.29
CA SER A 6 -13.77 -6.15 -6.87
C SER A 6 -14.59 -5.10 -7.63
N LEU A 7 -14.66 -3.87 -7.09
CA LEU A 7 -15.46 -2.80 -7.69
C LEU A 7 -14.64 -1.74 -8.43
N GLY A 8 -13.31 -1.83 -8.43
CA GLY A 8 -12.44 -0.91 -9.19
C GLY A 8 -12.59 0.56 -8.80
N ARG A 9 -12.96 0.87 -7.54
CA ARG A 9 -13.13 2.26 -7.10
C ARG A 9 -11.77 2.97 -7.08
N PRO A 10 -11.59 4.10 -7.80
CA PRO A 10 -10.30 4.76 -7.94
C PRO A 10 -9.89 5.58 -6.69
N ASP A 11 -10.84 5.99 -5.86
CA ASP A 11 -10.60 6.92 -4.75
C ASP A 11 -10.81 6.28 -3.37
N VAL A 12 -10.03 5.25 -3.03
CA VAL A 12 -10.09 4.55 -1.73
C VAL A 12 -8.75 4.65 -1.01
N LEU A 13 -8.80 5.06 0.26
CA LEU A 13 -7.66 5.04 1.19
C LEU A 13 -8.00 4.15 2.40
N PRO A 14 -7.43 2.94 2.51
CA PRO A 14 -7.72 2.03 3.60
C PRO A 14 -6.88 2.37 4.84
N VAL A 15 -7.28 3.41 5.58
CA VAL A 15 -6.52 3.93 6.74
C VAL A 15 -6.27 2.92 7.87
N GLY A 16 -6.98 1.79 7.90
CA GLY A 16 -6.76 0.69 8.86
C GLY A 16 -5.82 -0.42 8.37
N ASP A 17 -5.27 -0.32 7.16
CA ASP A 17 -4.36 -1.32 6.59
C ASP A 17 -2.93 -1.07 7.08
N LEU A 18 -2.39 -1.99 7.87
CA LEU A 18 -1.04 -1.87 8.44
C LEU A 18 0.05 -1.82 7.35
N GLY A 19 -0.14 -2.51 6.23
CA GLY A 19 0.78 -2.46 5.10
C GLY A 19 0.84 -1.08 4.48
N VAL A 20 -0.31 -0.43 4.30
CA VAL A 20 -0.38 0.95 3.80
C VAL A 20 0.21 1.94 4.81
N GLN A 21 -0.10 1.79 6.10
CA GLN A 21 0.47 2.65 7.14
C GLN A 21 2.00 2.57 7.18
N ARG A 22 2.56 1.35 7.15
CA ARG A 22 4.02 1.14 7.07
C ARG A 22 4.61 1.65 5.75
N GLY A 23 3.91 1.43 4.64
CA GLY A 23 4.32 1.96 3.34
C GLY A 23 4.40 3.49 3.36
N MET A 24 3.44 4.17 3.97
CA MET A 24 3.46 5.63 4.16
C MET A 24 4.56 6.07 5.12
N GLU A 25 4.75 5.40 6.25
CA GLU A 25 5.84 5.68 7.19
C GLU A 25 7.20 5.68 6.48
N VAL A 26 7.51 4.62 5.74
CA VAL A 26 8.77 4.49 4.99
C VAL A 26 8.87 5.52 3.88
N THR A 27 7.82 5.70 3.08
CA THR A 27 7.84 6.57 1.90
C THR A 27 7.98 8.05 2.26
N TYR A 28 7.35 8.48 3.37
CA TYR A 28 7.36 9.87 3.83
C TYR A 28 8.36 10.13 4.96
N GLY A 29 9.15 9.14 5.37
CA GLY A 29 10.17 9.28 6.42
C GLY A 29 9.57 9.65 7.78
N LEU A 30 8.41 9.11 8.11
CA LEU A 30 7.72 9.41 9.37
C LEU A 30 8.44 8.69 10.53
N LYS A 31 8.47 9.33 11.70
CA LYS A 31 9.11 8.78 12.90
C LYS A 31 8.30 7.64 13.54
N GLU A 32 7.00 7.64 13.30
CA GLU A 32 6.04 6.69 13.85
C GLU A 32 5.02 6.33 12.76
N LEU A 33 4.27 5.25 12.99
CA LEU A 33 3.13 4.86 12.16
C LEU A 33 2.12 6.02 12.07
N PRO A 34 1.74 6.47 10.87
CA PRO A 34 0.75 7.54 10.72
C PRO A 34 -0.61 7.09 11.23
N LYS A 35 -1.30 7.96 11.97
CA LYS A 35 -2.69 7.74 12.39
C LYS A 35 -3.63 7.96 11.21
N PRO A 36 -4.89 7.49 11.30
CA PRO A 36 -5.85 7.67 10.22
C PRO A 36 -6.02 9.12 9.74
N ASP A 37 -5.91 10.11 10.62
CA ASP A 37 -6.04 11.52 10.25
C ASP A 37 -4.80 12.01 9.48
N ASP A 38 -3.59 11.69 9.94
CA ASP A 38 -2.34 11.97 9.21
C ASP A 38 -2.35 11.35 7.81
N MET A 39 -2.81 10.10 7.69
CA MET A 39 -2.94 9.43 6.40
C MET A 39 -3.89 10.17 5.45
N ARG A 40 -5.01 10.71 5.97
CA ARG A 40 -5.97 11.46 5.14
C ARG A 40 -5.37 12.78 4.66
N GLU A 41 -4.62 13.47 5.50
CA GLU A 41 -3.93 14.71 5.12
C GLU A 41 -2.85 14.45 4.07
N ILE A 42 -1.98 13.46 4.30
CA ILE A 42 -0.91 13.07 3.37
C ILE A 42 -1.48 12.63 2.01
N ALA A 43 -2.60 11.93 2.01
CA ALA A 43 -3.22 11.37 0.80
C ALA A 43 -4.23 12.30 0.11
N GLU A 44 -4.50 13.50 0.63
CA GLU A 44 -5.43 14.43 -0.03
C GLU A 44 -4.96 14.81 -1.45
N PRO A 45 -3.66 15.07 -1.71
CA PRO A 45 -3.16 15.31 -3.07
C PRO A 45 -3.28 14.10 -4.02
N TRP A 46 -3.54 12.89 -3.52
CA TRP A 46 -3.67 11.70 -4.35
C TRP A 46 -5.04 11.60 -5.03
N ARG A 47 -6.01 12.45 -4.65
CA ARG A 47 -7.33 12.45 -5.25
C ARG A 47 -7.25 12.87 -6.73
N PRO A 48 -8.10 12.30 -7.60
CA PRO A 48 -9.18 11.34 -7.31
C PRO A 48 -8.71 9.86 -7.35
N TYR A 49 -7.42 9.58 -7.23
CA TYR A 49 -6.80 8.27 -7.44
C TYR A 49 -6.10 7.71 -6.19
N ARG A 50 -6.67 7.89 -4.99
CA ARG A 50 -6.10 7.35 -3.74
C ARG A 50 -5.86 5.84 -3.76
N SER A 51 -6.61 5.08 -4.55
CA SER A 51 -6.38 3.64 -4.72
C SER A 51 -5.04 3.33 -5.39
N VAL A 52 -4.57 4.19 -6.29
CA VAL A 52 -3.26 4.06 -6.96
C VAL A 52 -2.14 4.38 -5.96
N GLY A 53 -2.26 5.46 -5.20
CA GLY A 53 -1.30 5.80 -4.14
C GLY A 53 -1.19 4.68 -3.10
N THR A 54 -2.34 4.14 -2.67
CA THR A 54 -2.42 2.96 -1.78
C THR A 54 -1.64 1.76 -2.35
N TRP A 55 -1.79 1.48 -3.65
CA TRP A 55 -1.08 0.39 -4.30
C TRP A 55 0.44 0.58 -4.26
N TYR A 56 0.93 1.80 -4.50
CA TYR A 56 2.35 2.12 -4.38
C TYR A 56 2.88 2.00 -2.94
N MET A 57 2.07 2.28 -1.92
CA MET A 57 2.49 2.09 -0.52
C MET A 57 2.74 0.62 -0.20
N TRP A 58 1.99 -0.33 -0.77
CA TRP A 58 2.33 -1.74 -0.62
C TRP A 58 3.61 -2.12 -1.36
N ARG A 59 3.89 -1.49 -2.52
CA ARG A 59 5.11 -1.74 -3.30
C ARG A 59 6.36 -1.16 -2.62
N SER A 60 6.24 -0.04 -1.90
CA SER A 60 7.37 0.60 -1.22
C SER A 60 7.98 -0.26 -0.12
N LEU A 61 7.23 -1.22 0.42
CA LEU A 61 7.73 -2.21 1.39
C LEU A 61 8.63 -3.29 0.78
N GLY A 62 8.91 -3.23 -0.53
CA GLY A 62 9.86 -4.14 -1.18
C GLY A 62 9.34 -5.58 -1.27
N VAL A 63 8.01 -5.78 -1.28
CA VAL A 63 7.44 -7.12 -1.53
C VAL A 63 7.86 -7.54 -2.93
N ASP A 64 8.58 -8.64 -3.08
CA ASP A 64 8.84 -9.21 -4.39
C ASP A 64 7.50 -9.64 -5.00
N VAL A 65 7.02 -8.88 -6.00
CA VAL A 65 5.87 -9.31 -6.78
C VAL A 65 6.43 -10.29 -7.81
N PRO A 66 6.00 -11.57 -7.79
CA PRO A 66 6.39 -12.50 -8.83
C PRO A 66 6.02 -11.90 -10.17
N GLU A 67 6.96 -11.91 -11.11
CA GLU A 67 6.71 -11.51 -12.49
C GLU A 67 5.42 -12.20 -12.97
N GLN A 68 4.44 -11.40 -13.43
CA GLN A 68 3.13 -11.93 -13.84
C GLN A 68 3.34 -13.02 -14.90
N GLY A 69 3.08 -14.28 -14.52
CA GLY A 69 3.22 -15.44 -15.41
C GLY A 69 4.08 -16.59 -14.86
N ARG A 70 4.80 -16.42 -13.75
CA ARG A 70 5.51 -17.52 -13.08
C ARG A 70 4.96 -17.73 -11.68
N GLY A 71 4.32 -18.88 -11.44
CA GLY A 71 3.68 -19.22 -10.17
C GLY A 71 4.60 -19.04 -8.96
N TYR A 72 3.99 -18.82 -7.80
CA TYR A 72 4.67 -18.63 -6.52
C TYR A 72 5.62 -19.81 -6.22
N LYS A 73 6.93 -19.63 -6.40
CA LYS A 73 7.95 -20.52 -5.83
C LYS A 73 8.37 -19.95 -4.49
N LYS A 74 8.03 -20.67 -3.44
CA LYS A 74 8.53 -20.45 -2.09
C LYS A 74 10.00 -20.84 -2.09
N ASP A 75 10.89 -19.87 -2.31
CA ASP A 75 12.31 -20.11 -2.07
C ASP A 75 12.51 -20.17 -0.55
N SER A 76 12.70 -21.40 -0.11
CA SER A 76 12.97 -21.81 1.25
C SER A 76 14.21 -21.09 1.78
N ALA A 77 14.03 -20.39 2.90
CA ALA A 77 14.99 -20.13 3.97
C ALA A 77 16.49 -20.08 3.58
N LYS A 78 17.05 -18.87 3.57
CA LYS A 78 18.49 -18.63 3.73
C LYS A 78 18.93 -19.18 5.10
N GLY A 79 20.05 -19.92 5.09
CA GLY A 79 20.74 -20.43 6.27
C GLY A 79 21.59 -19.39 6.99
#